data_AF-A0A529QRP2-F1
#
_entry.id   AF-A0A529QRP2-F1
#
_cell.length_a   1.000
_cell.length_b   1.000
_cell.length_c   1.000
_cell.angle_alpha   90.00
_cell.angle_beta   90.00
_cell.angle_gamma   90.00
#
_symmetry.space_group_name_H-M   'P 1'
#
loop_
_entity.id
_entity.type
_entity.pdbx_description
1 polymer ?
#
loop_
_entity_poly.entity_id
_entity_poly.type
_entity_poly.pdbx_seq_one_letter_code
_entity_poly.pdbx_strand_id
1 'polypeptide(L)'
;MMLPADYDTPGEVAAYFAPKIGAFDIGRYPSGTDDAVEKLCGVLSTSGFIVEARDNVMDSKYRKLLANLRNIIDAALGDTELQRKWYARALA
;
A
#
# COMPACT_ATOMS: atom_id res chain seq x y z
N MET A 1 -0.50 0.82 -2.43
CA MET A 1 -1.28 -0.10 -1.54
C MET A 1 -1.03 0.23 -0.08
N MET A 2 -2.11 0.40 0.67
CA MET A 2 -2.13 0.65 2.10
C MET A 2 -3.31 -0.11 2.71
N LEU A 3 -3.01 -1.16 3.46
CA LEU A 3 -4.01 -2.01 4.11
C LEU A 3 -3.46 -2.41 5.49
N PRO A 4 -3.54 -1.53 6.50
CA PRO A 4 -3.13 -1.86 7.85
C PRO A 4 -4.13 -2.85 8.45
N ALA A 5 -3.71 -4.10 8.56
CA ALA A 5 -4.50 -5.15 9.17
C ALA A 5 -3.59 -6.20 9.80
N ASP A 6 -4.05 -6.79 10.89
CA ASP A 6 -3.38 -7.88 11.60
C ASP A 6 -4.28 -9.12 11.69
N TYR A 7 -3.63 -10.27 11.82
CA TYR A 7 -4.27 -11.56 12.04
C TYR A 7 -3.56 -12.26 13.19
N ASP A 8 -4.16 -12.21 14.37
CA ASP A 8 -3.60 -12.77 15.60
C ASP A 8 -4.48 -13.90 16.16
N THR A 9 -5.80 -13.77 16.07
CA THR A 9 -6.77 -14.79 16.51
C THR A 9 -7.34 -15.56 15.31
N PRO A 10 -7.35 -16.91 15.32
CA PRO A 10 -7.90 -17.68 14.23
C PRO A 10 -9.35 -17.31 13.87
N GLY A 11 -9.57 -16.97 12.61
CA GLY A 11 -10.88 -16.53 12.12
C GLY A 11 -11.19 -15.04 12.31
N GLU A 12 -10.29 -14.26 12.91
CA GLU A 12 -10.47 -12.82 13.16
C GLU A 12 -9.39 -11.99 12.48
N VAL A 13 -9.80 -10.93 11.77
CA VAL A 13 -8.89 -9.96 11.16
C VAL A 13 -9.20 -8.59 11.75
N ALA A 14 -8.20 -7.95 12.35
CA ALA A 14 -8.30 -6.57 12.80
C ALA A 14 -7.90 -5.64 11.64
N ALA A 15 -8.84 -4.83 11.15
CA ALA A 15 -8.57 -3.82 10.12
C ALA A 15 -8.55 -2.43 10.75
N TYR A 16 -7.46 -1.68 10.54
CA TYR A 16 -7.23 -0.39 11.21
C TYR A 16 -7.39 0.81 10.26
N PHE A 17 -7.80 0.57 9.02
CA PHE A 17 -8.11 1.64 8.08
C PHE A 17 -9.56 2.10 8.33
N ALA A 18 -9.75 3.41 8.51
CA ALA A 18 -11.07 4.01 8.68
C ALA A 18 -11.10 5.42 8.06
N PRO A 19 -12.24 5.87 7.49
CA PRO A 19 -13.54 5.19 7.40
C PRO A 19 -13.67 4.20 6.22
N LYS A 20 -12.66 4.16 5.34
CA LYS A 20 -12.54 3.15 4.27
C LYS A 20 -11.82 1.93 4.80
N ILE A 21 -11.87 0.80 4.10
CA ILE A 21 -11.24 -0.45 4.57
C ILE A 21 -9.81 -0.67 4.06
N GLY A 22 -9.34 0.14 3.12
CA GLY A 22 -7.96 0.12 2.61
C GLY A 22 -7.82 0.86 1.29
N ALA A 23 -6.60 0.92 0.75
CA ALA A 23 -6.29 1.57 -0.52
C ALA A 23 -5.41 0.71 -1.46
N PHE A 24 -5.78 0.62 -2.74
CA PHE A 24 -5.06 -0.13 -3.77
C PHE A 24 -4.77 0.69 -5.03
N ASP A 25 -3.52 0.59 -5.50
CA ASP A 25 -3.14 0.96 -6.87
C ASP A 25 -3.10 -0.34 -7.68
N ILE A 26 -3.87 -0.42 -8.77
CA ILE A 26 -4.04 -1.62 -9.58
C ILE A 26 -3.69 -1.31 -11.04
N GLY A 27 -2.92 -2.18 -11.67
CA GLY A 27 -2.54 -2.09 -13.06
C GLY A 27 -1.83 -3.35 -13.49
N ARG A 28 -1.55 -3.46 -14.79
CA ARG A 28 -0.84 -4.59 -15.36
C ARG A 28 0.65 -4.42 -15.15
N TYR A 29 1.34 -5.55 -15.05
CA TYR A 29 2.79 -5.56 -15.13
C TYR A 29 3.25 -5.61 -16.60
N PRO A 30 4.29 -4.85 -16.99
CA PRO A 30 4.97 -3.80 -16.20
C PRO A 30 4.21 -2.47 -16.21
N SER A 31 3.31 -2.29 -17.16
CA SER A 31 2.48 -1.11 -17.32
C SER A 31 1.15 -1.44 -18.03
N GLY A 32 0.23 -0.49 -17.98
CA GLY A 32 -1.06 -0.50 -18.64
C GLY A 32 -2.22 -0.91 -17.76
N THR A 33 -3.42 -0.68 -18.28
CA THR A 33 -4.71 -1.08 -17.73
C THR A 33 -5.47 -1.86 -18.80
N ASP A 34 -6.43 -2.69 -18.38
CA ASP A 34 -7.33 -3.42 -19.28
C ASP A 34 -8.70 -3.60 -18.62
N ASP A 35 -9.64 -4.20 -19.35
CA ASP A 35 -11.00 -4.46 -18.87
C ASP A 35 -11.02 -5.26 -17.56
N ALA A 36 -10.02 -6.11 -17.29
CA ALA A 36 -9.96 -6.87 -16.05
C ALA A 36 -9.55 -5.97 -14.87
N VAL A 37 -8.59 -5.07 -15.08
CA VAL A 37 -8.22 -4.05 -14.09
C VAL A 37 -9.42 -3.17 -13.76
N GLU A 38 -10.13 -2.65 -14.77
CA GLU A 38 -11.29 -1.79 -14.56
C GLU A 38 -12.41 -2.49 -13.79
N LYS A 39 -12.71 -3.75 -14.15
CA LYS A 39 -13.70 -4.57 -13.42
C LYS A 39 -13.31 -4.78 -11.96
N LEU A 40 -12.03 -5.10 -11.69
CA LEU A 40 -11.54 -5.31 -10.33
C LEU A 40 -11.60 -4.02 -9.51
N CYS A 41 -11.19 -2.90 -10.10
CA CYS A 41 -11.27 -1.58 -9.47
C CYS A 41 -12.72 -1.22 -9.11
N GLY A 42 -13.68 -1.51 -9.99
CA GLY A 42 -15.11 -1.31 -9.74
C GLY A 42 -15.59 -2.11 -8.52
N VAL A 43 -15.31 -3.42 -8.48
CA VAL A 43 -15.73 -4.31 -7.38
C VAL A 43 -15.14 -3.86 -6.04
N LEU A 44 -13.85 -3.52 -6.00
CA LEU A 44 -13.20 -3.11 -4.77
C LEU A 44 -13.70 -1.72 -4.29
N SER A 45 -13.95 -0.80 -5.22
CA SER A 45 -14.47 0.53 -4.90
C SER A 45 -15.85 0.46 -4.26
N THR A 46 -16.76 -0.35 -4.81
CA THR A 46 -18.11 -0.55 -4.23
C THR A 46 -18.07 -1.29 -2.90
N SER A 47 -17.02 -2.08 -2.65
CA SER A 47 -16.79 -2.80 -1.39
C SER A 47 -16.18 -1.92 -0.29
N GLY A 48 -15.94 -0.63 -0.53
CA GLY A 48 -15.46 0.31 0.49
C GLY A 48 -13.94 0.54 0.49
N PHE A 49 -13.20 0.02 -0.50
CA PHE A 49 -11.80 0.37 -0.70
C PHE A 49 -11.66 1.71 -1.45
N ILE A 50 -10.51 2.35 -1.28
CA ILE A 50 -10.01 3.40 -2.18
C ILE A 50 -9.23 2.68 -3.27
N VAL A 51 -9.58 2.85 -4.53
CA VAL A 51 -8.94 2.12 -5.62
C VAL A 51 -8.64 3.04 -6.78
N GLU A 52 -7.46 2.90 -7.36
CA GLU A 52 -7.03 3.66 -8.53
C GLU A 52 -6.42 2.70 -9.57
N ALA A 53 -6.99 2.69 -10.77
CA ALA A 53 -6.38 2.06 -11.93
C ALA A 53 -5.18 2.90 -12.40
N ARG A 54 -4.02 2.28 -12.62
CA ARG A 54 -2.78 2.97 -12.98
C ARG A 54 -2.05 2.27 -14.10
N ASP A 55 -1.85 2.97 -15.21
CA ASP A 55 -0.99 2.50 -16.29
C ASP A 55 0.48 2.36 -15.86
N ASN A 56 0.93 3.15 -14.88
CA ASN A 56 2.28 3.11 -14.33
C ASN A 56 2.32 2.50 -12.93
N VAL A 57 1.61 1.39 -12.70
CA VAL A 57 1.49 0.76 -11.37
C VAL A 57 2.83 0.49 -10.67
N MET A 58 3.89 0.25 -11.44
CA MET A 58 5.23 -0.01 -10.92
C MET A 58 5.83 1.16 -10.15
N ASP A 59 5.49 2.42 -10.48
CA ASP A 59 5.95 3.59 -9.73
C ASP A 59 5.50 3.55 -8.27
N SER A 60 4.27 3.07 -8.01
CA SER A 60 3.77 2.86 -6.66
C SER A 60 4.50 1.70 -5.96
N LYS A 61 4.87 0.65 -6.70
CA LYS A 61 5.61 -0.50 -6.14
C LYS A 61 7.03 -0.11 -5.74
N TYR A 62 7.75 0.63 -6.59
CA TYR A 62 9.09 1.11 -6.26
C TYR A 62 9.10 2.03 -5.04
N ARG A 63 8.15 2.97 -4.95
CA ARG A 63 7.97 3.81 -3.75
C ARG A 63 7.68 2.96 -2.50
N LYS A 64 6.84 1.93 -2.62
CA LYS A 64 6.53 1.03 -1.49
C LYS A 64 7.75 0.22 -1.04
N LEU A 65 8.65 -0.18 -1.94
CA LEU A 65 9.88 -0.87 -1.57
C LEU A 65 10.77 -0.01 -0.68
N LEU A 66 10.89 1.29 -0.95
CA LEU A 66 11.63 2.22 -0.09
C LEU A 66 11.01 2.30 1.31
N ALA A 67 9.68 2.36 1.40
CA ALA A 67 8.98 2.35 2.68
C ALA A 67 9.15 1.02 3.43
N ASN A 68 9.14 -0.12 2.73
CA ASN A 68 9.38 -1.43 3.34
C ASN A 68 10.84 -1.58 3.83
N LEU A 69 11.81 -1.03 3.08
CA LEU A 69 13.21 -0.99 3.52
C LEU A 69 13.38 -0.20 4.82
N ARG A 70 12.69 0.96 4.94
CA ARG A 70 12.67 1.73 6.19
C ARG A 70 12.19 0.88 7.37
N ASN A 71 11.09 0.14 7.22
CA ASN A 71 10.58 -0.72 8.30
C ASN A 71 11.65 -1.71 8.82
N ILE A 72 12.55 -2.20 7.96
CA ILE A 72 13.65 -3.09 8.35
C ILE A 72 14.75 -2.34 9.09
N ILE A 73 15.14 -1.15 8.61
CA ILE A 73 16.13 -0.31 9.30
C ILE A 73 15.63 0.02 10.71
N ASP A 74 14.36 0.37 10.83
CA ASP A 74 13.71 0.71 12.10
C ASP A 74 13.74 -0.46 13.07
N ALA A 75 13.34 -1.65 12.61
CA ALA A 75 13.35 -2.87 13.42
C ALA A 75 14.76 -3.29 13.85
N ALA A 76 15.77 -3.05 13.00
CA ALA A 76 17.14 -3.47 13.27
C ALA A 76 17.91 -2.50 14.19
N LEU A 77 17.66 -1.19 14.10
CA LEU A 77 18.46 -0.16 14.77
C LEU A 77 17.73 0.56 15.91
N GLY A 78 16.40 0.62 15.91
CA GLY A 78 15.60 1.31 16.94
C GLY A 78 15.74 2.84 16.95
N ASP A 79 16.30 3.46 15.91
CA ASP A 79 16.65 4.90 15.90
C ASP A 79 15.57 5.80 15.25
N THR A 80 14.82 6.49 16.12
CA THR A 80 13.76 7.45 15.76
C THR A 80 14.22 8.70 15.01
N GLU A 81 15.50 9.08 15.11
CA GLU A 81 16.03 10.27 14.43
C GLU A 81 16.38 9.94 12.97
N LEU A 82 16.96 8.75 12.76
CA LEU A 82 17.21 8.21 11.42
C LEU A 82 15.89 8.03 10.63
N GLN A 83 14.81 7.62 11.31
CA GLN A 83 13.46 7.53 10.74
C GLN A 83 12.99 8.84 10.09
N ARG A 84 13.08 9.96 10.82
CA ARG A 84 12.59 11.27 10.31
C ARG A 84 13.37 11.73 9.09
N LYS A 85 14.70 11.56 9.10
CA LYS A 85 15.59 11.96 8.00
C LYS A 85 15.21 11.26 6.69
N TRP A 86 14.98 9.95 6.74
CA TRP A 86 14.62 9.18 5.54
C TRP A 86 13.18 9.41 5.10
N TYR A 87 12.25 9.64 6.04
CA TYR A 87 10.87 9.97 5.70
C TYR A 87 10.77 11.27 4.90
N ALA A 88 11.48 12.32 5.31
CA ALA A 88 11.53 13.59 4.57
C ALA A 88 12.10 13.42 3.16
N ARG A 89 13.10 12.55 2.98
CA ARG A 89 13.70 12.25 1.66
C ARG A 89 12.80 11.45 0.73
N ALA A 90 11.93 10.59 1.26
CA ALA A 90 11.04 9.75 0.45
C ALA A 90 9.78 10.50 -0.03
N LEU A 91 9.46 11.64 0.58
CA LEU A 91 8.35 12.52 0.18
C LEU A 91 8.75 13.59 -0.84
N ALA A 92 10.05 13.84 -1.01
CA ALA A 92 10.63 14.75 -2.00
C ALA A 92 10.78 14.04 -3.36
#